data_AF-A0A6P1ZU39-F1
#
_entry.id   AF-A0A6P1ZU39-F1
#
_cell.length_a   1.000
_cell.length_b   1.000
_cell.length_c   1.000
_cell.angle_alpha   90.00
_cell.angle_beta   90.00
_cell.angle_gamma   90.00
#
_symmetry.space_group_name_H-M   'P 1'
#
loop_
_entity.id
_entity.type
_entity.pdbx_description
1 polymer ?
#
loop_
_entity_poly.entity_id
_entity_poly.type
_entity_poly.pdbx_seq_one_letter_code
_entity_poly.pdbx_strand_id
1 'polypeptide(L)'
;MSKKYRLFADQPGQLEQRGLSRRAASLSIANHTAVPIQGEWLEAFWCEQCQQKNWYYVRQSDDGIYKISLAPRELWQQVTGVIDPHGNPSVGEFTRKNSKQLSCHTVNSFYCL
;
A
#
# COMPACT_ATOMS: atom_id res chain seq x y z
N MET A 1 19.95 -1.90 -4.59
CA MET A 1 18.93 -0.96 -5.11
C MET A 1 17.59 -1.26 -4.45
N SER A 2 16.88 -0.24 -3.99
CA SER A 2 15.53 -0.43 -3.43
C SER A 2 14.53 -0.79 -4.54
N LYS A 3 13.52 -1.59 -4.21
CA LYS A 3 12.49 -2.01 -5.18
C LYS A 3 11.42 -0.92 -5.28
N LYS A 4 11.03 -0.60 -6.51
CA LYS A 4 9.95 0.35 -6.82
C LYS A 4 8.64 -0.40 -7.01
N TYR A 5 7.63 -0.07 -6.23
CA TYR A 5 6.32 -0.71 -6.27
C TYR A 5 5.29 0.24 -6.87
N ARG A 6 4.86 -0.03 -8.11
CA ARG A 6 3.94 0.84 -8.85
C ARG A 6 2.54 0.83 -8.22
N LEU A 7 1.87 1.98 -8.28
CA LEU A 7 0.47 2.10 -7.87
C LEU A 7 -0.48 1.71 -9.00
N PHE A 8 -1.64 1.22 -8.61
CA PHE A 8 -2.75 0.88 -9.48
C PHE A 8 -4.01 1.59 -8.99
N ALA A 9 -4.77 2.15 -9.93
CA ALA A 9 -6.08 2.70 -9.66
C ALA A 9 -7.15 1.64 -9.95
N ASP A 10 -7.99 1.36 -8.97
CA ASP A 10 -9.14 0.44 -9.05
C ASP A 10 -10.48 1.18 -9.03
N GLN A 11 -10.48 2.47 -8.70
CA GLN A 11 -11.67 3.32 -8.65
C GLN A 11 -11.57 4.49 -9.65
N PRO A 12 -12.67 4.84 -10.33
CA PRO A 12 -12.68 5.97 -11.27
C PRO A 12 -12.27 7.29 -10.62
N GLY A 13 -12.68 7.54 -9.36
CA GLY A 13 -12.34 8.76 -8.64
C GLY A 13 -10.83 8.98 -8.47
N GLN A 14 -10.05 7.90 -8.35
CA GLN A 14 -8.58 7.97 -8.24
C GLN A 14 -7.94 8.42 -9.57
N LEU A 15 -8.55 8.07 -10.71
CA LEU A 15 -8.13 8.52 -12.03
C LEU A 15 -8.60 9.96 -12.31
N GLU A 16 -9.80 10.33 -11.85
CA GLU A 16 -10.33 11.69 -11.96
C GLU A 16 -9.45 12.70 -11.23
N GLN A 17 -8.99 12.37 -10.01
CA GLN A 17 -8.03 13.19 -9.25
C GLN A 17 -6.70 13.42 -9.99
N ARG A 18 -6.39 12.56 -10.98
CA ARG A 18 -5.19 12.64 -11.82
C ARG A 18 -5.47 13.25 -13.19
N GLY A 19 -6.65 13.86 -13.37
CA GLY A 19 -7.00 14.64 -14.55
C GLY A 19 -7.73 13.86 -15.66
N LEU A 20 -8.06 12.57 -15.45
CA LEU A 20 -8.90 11.86 -16.40
C LEU A 20 -10.35 12.36 -16.33
N SER A 21 -11.00 12.48 -17.49
CA SER A 21 -12.44 12.76 -17.51
C SER A 21 -13.21 11.60 -16.87
N ARG A 22 -14.30 11.91 -16.17
CA ARG A 22 -15.17 10.91 -15.52
C ARG A 22 -15.55 9.73 -16.42
N ARG A 23 -15.91 10.01 -17.68
CA ARG A 23 -16.26 8.97 -18.66
C ARG A 23 -15.07 8.07 -19.00
N ALA A 24 -13.89 8.67 -19.23
CA ALA A 24 -12.67 7.92 -19.52
C ALA A 24 -12.24 7.09 -18.31
N ALA A 25 -12.26 7.67 -17.10
CA ALA A 25 -11.94 6.98 -15.86
C ALA A 25 -12.83 5.77 -15.63
N SER A 26 -14.16 5.93 -15.74
CA SER A 26 -15.10 4.81 -15.59
C SER A 26 -14.90 3.72 -16.64
N LEU A 27 -14.67 4.09 -17.90
CA LEU A 27 -14.44 3.14 -18.98
C LEU A 27 -13.14 2.35 -18.77
N SER A 28 -12.06 3.02 -18.36
CA SER A 28 -10.77 2.38 -18.10
C SER A 28 -10.86 1.33 -17.00
N ILE A 29 -11.53 1.65 -15.89
CA ILE A 29 -11.76 0.71 -14.78
C ILE A 29 -12.69 -0.44 -15.22
N ALA A 30 -13.77 -0.15 -15.95
CA ALA A 30 -14.68 -1.19 -16.43
C ALA A 30 -14.00 -2.21 -17.35
N ASN A 31 -13.05 -1.76 -18.19
CA ASN A 31 -12.37 -2.62 -19.15
C ASN A 31 -11.17 -3.39 -18.56
N HIS A 32 -10.44 -2.80 -17.61
CA HIS A 32 -9.17 -3.35 -17.12
C HIS A 32 -9.18 -3.75 -15.64
N THR A 33 -10.26 -3.45 -14.91
CA THR A 33 -10.43 -3.64 -13.46
C THR A 33 -9.48 -2.81 -12.60
N ALA A 34 -8.19 -2.80 -12.91
CA ALA A 34 -7.16 -1.99 -12.29
C ALA A 34 -6.21 -1.42 -13.35
N VAL A 35 -5.95 -0.12 -13.27
CA VAL A 35 -5.13 0.61 -14.25
C VAL A 35 -3.82 1.05 -13.58
N PRO A 36 -2.65 0.73 -14.15
CA PRO A 36 -1.38 1.17 -13.58
C PRO A 36 -1.24 2.69 -13.68
N ILE A 37 -0.88 3.34 -12.57
CA ILE A 37 -0.59 4.78 -12.52
C ILE A 37 0.87 4.98 -12.91
N GLN A 38 1.10 5.79 -13.94
CA GLN A 38 2.44 6.13 -14.41
C GLN A 38 3.06 7.22 -13.53
N GLY A 39 4.38 7.16 -13.35
CA GLY A 39 5.13 8.17 -12.58
C GLY A 39 4.92 8.10 -11.06
N GLU A 40 4.16 7.13 -10.55
CA GLU A 40 3.88 7.01 -9.11
C GLU A 40 4.25 5.62 -8.58
N TRP A 41 5.00 5.60 -7.47
CA TRP A 41 5.37 4.34 -6.81
C TRP A 41 5.62 4.52 -5.31
N LEU A 42 5.58 3.41 -4.58
CA LEU A 42 6.12 3.29 -3.23
C LEU A 42 7.55 2.76 -3.29
N GLU A 43 8.41 3.36 -2.48
CA GLU A 43 9.80 2.93 -2.34
C GLU A 43 10.21 3.01 -0.87
N ALA A 44 11.00 2.02 -0.44
CA ALA A 44 11.52 1.99 0.91
C ALA A 44 12.92 2.55 0.96
N PHE A 45 13.15 3.49 1.87
CA PHE A 45 14.43 4.12 2.08
C PHE A 45 14.97 3.76 3.46
N TRP A 46 16.25 3.39 3.50
CA TRP A 46 16.97 3.18 4.74
C TRP A 46 17.58 4.50 5.18
N CYS A 47 17.41 4.85 6.45
CA CYS A 47 18.06 6.00 7.06
C CYS A 47 19.19 5.52 7.98
N GLU A 48 20.43 5.90 7.68
CA GLU A 48 21.61 5.52 8.47
C GLU A 48 21.62 6.19 9.85
N GLN A 49 21.06 7.39 9.97
CA GLN A 49 21.01 8.12 11.24
C GLN A 49 20.00 7.50 12.20
N CYS A 50 18.80 7.15 11.69
CA CYS A 50 17.74 6.56 12.50
C CYS A 50 17.83 5.03 12.62
N GLN A 51 18.70 4.38 11.84
CA GLN A 51 18.81 2.92 11.73
C GLN A 51 17.45 2.24 11.45
N GLN A 52 16.64 2.88 10.60
CA GLN A 52 15.27 2.48 10.32
C GLN A 52 14.95 2.56 8.83
N LYS A 53 14.05 1.66 8.41
CA LYS A 53 13.50 1.61 7.05
C LYS A 53 12.14 2.28 7.03
N ASN A 54 12.03 3.38 6.29
CA ASN A 54 10.78 4.13 6.13
C ASN A 54 10.27 4.02 4.69
N TRP A 55 8.95 4.03 4.54
CA TRP A 55 8.28 3.94 3.24
C TRP A 55 7.81 5.30 2.77
N TYR A 56 8.12 5.60 1.52
CA TYR A 56 7.81 6.87 0.91
C TYR A 56 7.03 6.66 -0.38
N TYR A 57 6.06 7.54 -0.57
CA TYR A 57 5.34 7.71 -1.81
C TYR A 57 6.08 8.73 -2.67
N VAL A 58 6.46 8.29 -3.87
CA VAL A 58 7.20 9.09 -4.84
C VAL A 58 6.29 9.32 -6.04
N ARG A 59 6.15 10.59 -6.41
CA ARG A 59 5.48 11.05 -7.64
C ARG A 59 6.49 11.80 -8.49
N GLN A 60 6.71 11.30 -9.70
CA GLN A 60 7.47 11.97 -10.73
C GLN A 60 6.51 12.75 -11.62
N SER A 61 6.73 14.06 -11.73
CA SER A 61 6.05 14.91 -12.70
C SER A 61 6.76 14.86 -14.06
N ASP A 62 6.05 15.23 -15.12
CA ASP A 62 6.58 15.22 -16.50
C ASP A 62 7.80 16.13 -16.67
N ASP A 63 7.89 17.21 -15.87
CA ASP A 63 9.03 18.13 -15.82
C ASP A 63 10.27 17.55 -15.12
N GLY A 64 10.26 16.27 -14.75
CA GLY A 64 11.36 15.60 -14.05
C GLY A 64 11.47 15.94 -12.55
N ILE A 65 10.50 16.69 -12.01
CA ILE A 65 10.44 17.02 -10.58
C ILE A 65 9.89 15.82 -9.81
N TYR A 66 10.61 15.41 -8.75
CA TYR A 66 10.18 14.35 -7.84
C TYR A 66 9.57 14.94 -6.57
N LYS A 67 8.34 14.55 -6.28
CA LYS A 67 7.66 14.85 -5.02
C LYS A 67 7.67 13.59 -4.16
N ILE A 68 8.18 13.72 -2.95
CA ILE A 68 8.33 12.61 -2.00
C ILE A 68 7.55 12.95 -0.73
N SER A 69 6.77 12.00 -0.24
CA SER A 69 6.02 12.11 1.01
C SER A 69 6.01 10.77 1.73
N LEU A 70 5.73 10.76 3.04
CA LEU A 70 5.52 9.50 3.77
C LEU A 70 4.32 8.76 3.18
N ALA A 71 4.45 7.45 3.00
CA ALA A 71 3.42 6.63 2.38
C ALA A 71 2.14 6.62 3.23
N PRO A 72 1.03 7.25 2.78
CA PRO A 72 -0.26 7.19 3.47
C PRO A 72 -0.80 5.76 3.47
N ARG A 73 -1.60 5.41 4.49
CA ARG A 73 -2.09 4.04 4.67
C ARG A 73 -2.99 3.60 3.51
N GLU A 74 -3.74 4.53 2.93
CA GLU A 74 -4.69 4.29 1.85
C GLU A 74 -4.00 3.82 0.57
N LEU A 75 -2.78 4.30 0.30
CA LEU A 75 -2.03 3.92 -0.89
C LEU A 75 -1.55 2.47 -0.85
N TRP A 76 -1.45 1.85 0.33
CA TRP A 76 -1.06 0.44 0.45
C TRP A 76 -2.08 -0.52 -0.16
N GLN A 77 -3.34 -0.11 -0.28
CA GLN A 77 -4.37 -0.89 -0.97
C GLN A 77 -4.21 -0.84 -2.49
N GLN A 78 -3.49 0.17 -3.01
CA GLN A 78 -3.27 0.41 -4.44
C GLN A 78 -1.96 -0.22 -4.96
N VAL A 79 -1.23 -0.98 -4.14
CA VAL A 79 0.09 -1.52 -4.49
C VAL A 79 0.11 -3.03 -4.31
N THR A 80 0.73 -3.75 -5.25
CA THR A 80 0.84 -5.20 -5.23
C THR A 80 2.29 -5.66 -4.98
N GLY A 81 2.44 -6.85 -4.38
CA GLY A 81 3.75 -7.46 -4.14
C GLY A 81 4.57 -6.82 -3.01
N VAL A 82 3.97 -5.93 -2.22
CA VAL A 82 4.57 -5.29 -1.06
C VAL A 82 3.76 -5.58 0.20
N ILE A 83 4.43 -5.80 1.32
CA ILE A 83 3.79 -6.02 2.61
C ILE A 83 3.60 -4.66 3.28
N ASP A 84 2.35 -4.30 3.60
CA ASP A 84 2.05 -3.13 4.43
C ASP A 84 2.79 -3.25 5.77
N PRO A 85 3.69 -2.31 6.11
CA PRO A 85 4.41 -2.30 7.39
C PRO A 85 3.47 -2.21 8.60
N HIS A 86 2.25 -1.70 8.43
CA HIS A 86 1.22 -1.66 9.47
C HIS A 86 0.47 -3.01 9.63
N GLY A 87 0.76 -3.98 8.77
CA GLY A 87 0.09 -5.27 8.70
C GLY A 87 -1.18 -5.22 7.85
N ASN A 88 -1.69 -6.40 7.49
CA ASN A 88 -2.87 -6.48 6.64
C ASN A 88 -4.10 -5.85 7.36
N PRO A 89 -4.77 -4.84 6.79
CA PRO A 89 -5.92 -4.19 7.42
C PRO A 89 -7.13 -5.11 7.60
N SER A 90 -7.25 -6.22 6.84
CA SER A 90 -8.37 -7.15 6.95
C SER A 90 -8.22 -8.18 8.06
N VAL A 91 -7.04 -8.32 8.67
CA VAL A 91 -6.85 -9.16 9.85
C VAL A 91 -7.11 -8.37 11.11
N GLY A 92 -8.12 -8.79 11.88
CA GLY A 92 -8.37 -8.26 13.22
C GLY A 92 -7.18 -8.50 14.15
N GLU A 93 -7.09 -7.70 15.23
CA GLU A 93 -5.98 -7.79 16.18
C GLU A 93 -5.81 -9.19 16.79
N PHE A 94 -6.93 -9.90 17.00
CA PHE A 94 -6.94 -11.27 17.48
C PHE A 94 -6.18 -12.22 16.53
N THR A 95 -6.53 -12.20 15.24
CA THR A 95 -5.87 -13.02 14.22
C THR A 95 -4.40 -12.62 14.06
N ARG A 96 -4.08 -11.33 14.14
CA ARG A 96 -2.69 -10.82 14.08
C ARG A 96 -1.84 -11.28 15.25
N LYS A 97 -2.40 -11.37 16.46
CA LYS A 97 -1.69 -11.86 17.66
C LYS A 97 -1.48 -13.37 17.59
N ASN A 98 -2.51 -14.11 17.20
CA ASN A 98 -2.46 -15.58 17.19
C ASN A 98 -1.66 -16.14 16.01
N SER A 99 -1.54 -15.43 14.89
CA SER A 99 -0.71 -15.87 13.76
C SER A 99 0.80 -15.87 14.05
N LYS A 100 1.23 -15.11 15.07
CA LYS A 100 2.63 -15.07 15.55
C LYS A 100 2.92 -16.13 16.62
N GLN A 101 1.89 -16.80 17.14
CA GLN A 101 2.06 -17.92 18.07
C GLN A 101 2.39 -19.19 17.28
N LEU A 102 3.68 -19.37 17.00
CA LEU A 102 4.23 -20.57 16.35
C LEU A 102 4.42 -21.76 17.33
N SER A 103 4.00 -21.64 18.59
CA SER A 103 4.03 -22.76 19.55
C SER A 103 2.63 -23.27 19.82
N CYS A 104 2.39 -24.49 19.36
CA CYS A 104 1.23 -25.29 19.74
C CYS A 104 1.36 -25.65 21.23
N HIS A 105 0.97 -24.74 22.13
CA HIS A 105 0.67 -25.08 23.51
C HIS A 105 -0.62 -24.38 23.94
N THR A 106 -1.68 -25.14 23.74
CA THR A 106 -2.89 -25.21 24.57
C THR A 106 -3.85 -24.02 24.49
N VAL A 107 -4.96 -24.30 23.84
CA VAL A 107 -6.25 -23.61 23.95
C VAL A 107 -6.68 -23.62 25.42
N ASN A 108 -6.30 -22.62 26.20
CA ASN A 108 -6.74 -22.48 27.60
C ASN A 108 -7.12 -21.03 27.95
N SER A 109 -7.52 -20.24 26.95
CA SER A 109 -7.87 -18.82 27.17
C SER A 109 -9.37 -18.57 27.36
N PHE A 110 -10.21 -19.61 27.48
CA PHE A 110 -11.68 -19.45 27.49
C PHE A 110 -12.38 -19.75 28.81
N TYR A 111 -11.69 -20.22 29.86
CA TYR A 111 -12.30 -20.35 31.19
C TYR A 111 -11.28 -20.04 32.29
N CYS A 112 -11.51 -18.95 33.00
CA CYS A 112 -11.22 -18.83 34.43
C CYS A 112 -12.46 -18.19 35.07
N LEU A 113 -13.32 -19.06 35.61
CA LEU A 113 -14.17 -18.76 36.76
C LEU A 113 -13.44 -19.29 38.00
#